data_AF-A0A2I4F1Y8-F1
#
_entry.id   AF-A0A2I4F1Y8-F1
#
_cell.length_a   1.000
_cell.length_b   1.000
_cell.length_c   1.000
_cell.angle_alpha   90.00
_cell.angle_beta   90.00
_cell.angle_gamma   90.00
#
_symmetry.space_group_name_H-M   'P 1'
#
loop_
_entity.id
_entity.type
_entity.pdbx_description
1 polymer ?
#
loop_
_entity_poly.entity_id
_entity_poly.type
_entity_poly.pdbx_seq_one_letter_code
_entity_poly.pdbx_strand_id
1 'polypeptide(L)'
;MEGVDDGGIETVLDSKDMQQQSKAFDKLTDRVEDRQLDSTRVQEAMASIAASAEADWKATRLREKELASVKISAADVDIIANELELDPKVAERTLREHKGDAVAAIRHLLR
;
A
#
# COMPACT_ATOMS: atom_id res chain seq x y z
N MET A 1 -47.74 27.09 35.80
CA MET A 1 -46.41 27.71 35.84
C MET A 1 -45.48 26.69 36.47
N GLU A 2 -44.47 26.10 35.83
CA GLU A 2 -43.90 26.22 34.49
C GLU A 2 -43.08 24.94 34.34
N GLY A 3 -43.19 24.24 33.21
CA GLY A 3 -42.47 23.01 32.96
C GLY A 3 -40.97 23.29 32.95
N VAL A 4 -40.22 22.47 33.68
CA VAL A 4 -38.76 22.54 33.73
C VAL A 4 -38.23 22.17 32.35
N ASP A 5 -37.61 23.16 31.71
CA ASP A 5 -36.96 23.12 30.40
C ASP A 5 -35.70 22.23 30.47
N ASP A 6 -35.88 20.91 30.40
CA ASP A 6 -34.80 19.91 30.38
C ASP A 6 -34.37 19.54 28.94
N GLY A 7 -34.83 20.32 27.94
CA GLY A 7 -34.49 20.13 26.51
C GLY A 7 -33.46 21.12 25.95
N GLY A 8 -33.07 22.13 26.73
CA GLY A 8 -32.16 23.19 26.31
C GLY A 8 -30.67 22.86 26.44
N ILE A 9 -30.30 21.78 27.15
CA ILE A 9 -28.90 21.48 27.51
C ILE A 9 -28.24 20.52 26.51
N GLU A 10 -28.98 19.54 25.97
CA GLU A 10 -28.44 18.59 24.99
C GLU A 10 -28.19 19.25 23.61
N THR A 11 -29.13 20.09 23.15
CA THR A 11 -29.05 20.77 21.84
C THR A 11 -27.91 21.80 21.74
N VAL A 12 -27.52 22.41 22.86
CA VAL A 12 -26.38 23.37 22.92
C VAL A 12 -25.02 22.69 23.02
N LEU A 13 -24.96 21.45 23.53
CA LEU A 13 -23.73 20.65 23.55
C LEU A 13 -23.37 20.18 22.14
N ASP A 14 -24.33 19.59 21.42
CA ASP A 14 -24.17 19.21 20.00
C ASP A 14 -23.82 20.42 19.11
N SER A 15 -24.43 21.58 19.36
CA SER A 15 -24.12 22.80 18.60
C SER A 15 -22.70 23.32 18.86
N LYS A 16 -22.21 23.23 20.11
CA LYS A 16 -20.84 23.63 20.44
C LYS A 16 -19.82 22.66 19.84
N ASP A 17 -20.09 21.36 19.89
CA ASP A 17 -19.23 20.34 19.30
C ASP A 17 -19.19 20.46 17.77
N MET A 18 -20.33 20.69 17.12
CA MET A 18 -20.39 20.93 15.67
C MET A 18 -19.68 22.23 15.25
N GLN A 19 -19.74 23.28 16.08
CA GLN A 19 -19.00 24.53 15.87
C GLN A 19 -17.49 24.35 16.08
N GLN A 20 -17.07 23.53 17.04
CA GLN A 20 -15.65 23.19 17.24
C GLN A 20 -15.11 22.35 16.08
N GLN A 21 -15.89 21.38 15.59
CA GLN A 21 -15.55 20.58 14.42
C GLN A 21 -15.42 21.45 13.16
N SER A 22 -16.35 22.37 12.93
CA SER A 22 -16.29 23.32 11.80
C SER A 22 -15.02 24.17 11.84
N LYS A 23 -14.65 24.66 13.03
CA LYS A 23 -13.41 25.44 13.24
C LYS A 23 -12.14 24.60 13.09
N ALA A 24 -12.19 23.32 13.44
CA ALA A 24 -11.08 22.39 13.24
C ALA A 24 -10.87 22.06 11.76
N PHE A 25 -11.97 21.90 11.00
CA PHE A 25 -11.93 21.73 9.55
C PHE A 25 -11.37 22.97 8.84
N ASP A 26 -11.79 24.15 9.24
CA ASP A 26 -11.31 25.42 8.67
C ASP A 26 -9.79 25.58 8.88
N LYS A 27 -9.29 25.22 10.06
CA LYS A 27 -7.84 25.21 10.38
C LYS A 27 -7.04 24.15 9.61
N LEU A 28 -7.66 23.06 9.17
CA LEU A 28 -6.97 22.01 8.40
C LEU A 28 -6.65 22.48 6.97
N THR A 29 -7.49 23.36 6.42
CA THR A 29 -7.33 23.94 5.08
C THR A 29 -6.66 25.30 5.08
N ASP A 30 -6.30 25.83 6.25
CA ASP A 30 -5.62 27.11 6.36
C ASP A 30 -4.25 27.06 5.68
N ARG A 31 -3.90 28.15 5.00
CA ARG A 31 -2.68 28.21 4.19
C ARG A 31 -1.49 28.45 5.12
N VAL A 32 -0.69 27.41 5.32
CA VAL A 32 0.57 27.48 6.07
C VAL A 32 1.75 27.60 5.09
N GLU A 33 2.72 28.46 5.39
CA GLU A 33 3.97 28.55 4.63
C GLU A 33 4.85 27.33 4.88
N ASP A 34 5.52 26.85 3.83
CA ASP A 34 6.42 25.72 3.94
C ASP A 34 7.56 26.02 4.91
N ARG A 35 7.75 25.12 5.87
CA ARG A 35 8.82 25.24 6.86
C ARG A 35 10.16 25.12 6.14
N GLN A 36 10.97 26.18 6.20
CA GLN A 36 12.33 26.13 5.67
C GLN A 36 13.15 25.10 6.44
N LEU A 37 13.64 24.10 5.71
CA LEU A 37 14.59 23.11 6.20
C LEU A 37 16.00 23.48 5.75
N ASP A 38 16.98 23.07 6.55
CA ASP A 38 18.39 23.24 6.21
C ASP A 38 18.72 22.46 4.93
N SER A 39 19.04 23.20 3.86
CA SER A 39 19.21 22.65 2.52
C SER A 39 20.36 21.64 2.45
N THR A 40 21.42 21.84 3.22
CA THR A 40 22.59 20.94 3.22
C THR A 40 22.23 19.59 3.83
N ARG A 41 21.49 19.60 4.94
CA ARG A 41 21.05 18.37 5.61
C ARG A 41 20.04 17.58 4.78
N VAL A 42 19.18 18.28 4.04
CA VAL A 42 18.23 17.65 3.11
C VAL A 42 18.97 17.01 1.93
N GLN A 43 19.99 17.68 1.38
CA GLN A 43 20.79 17.14 0.27
C GLN A 43 21.54 15.88 0.66
N GLU A 44 22.19 15.86 1.83
CA GLU A 44 22.89 14.66 2.34
C GLU A 44 21.92 13.49 2.59
N ALA A 45 20.78 13.77 3.22
CA ALA A 45 19.75 12.77 3.45
C ALA A 45 19.19 12.22 2.13
N MET A 46 18.90 13.08 1.15
CA MET A 46 18.43 12.65 -0.17
C MET A 46 19.48 11.85 -0.94
N ALA A 47 20.77 12.18 -0.83
CA ALA A 47 21.84 11.39 -1.43
C ALA A 47 21.91 9.98 -0.80
N SER A 48 21.73 9.86 0.52
CA SER A 48 21.69 8.57 1.21
C SER A 48 20.48 7.71 0.81
N ILE A 49 19.30 8.33 0.63
CA ILE A 49 18.08 7.67 0.16
C ILE A 49 18.25 7.24 -1.30
N ALA A 50 18.79 8.10 -2.15
CA ALA A 50 19.03 7.79 -3.56
C ALA A 50 20.00 6.62 -3.74
N ALA A 51 21.09 6.60 -2.96
CA ALA A 51 22.05 5.48 -2.97
C ALA A 51 21.41 4.15 -2.53
N SER A 52 20.55 4.20 -1.51
CA SER A 52 19.82 3.02 -1.01
C SER A 52 18.78 2.53 -2.02
N ALA A 53 18.02 3.47 -2.62
CA ALA A 53 17.08 3.17 -3.68
C ALA A 53 17.80 2.54 -4.88
N GLU A 54 18.91 3.09 -5.37
CA GLU A 54 19.62 2.48 -6.49
C GLU A 54 20.07 1.03 -6.23
N ALA A 55 20.46 0.71 -4.99
CA ALA A 55 20.80 -0.66 -4.60
C ALA A 55 19.57 -1.57 -4.66
N ASP A 56 18.43 -1.13 -4.13
CA ASP A 56 17.17 -1.88 -4.14
C ASP A 56 16.64 -2.09 -5.56
N TRP A 57 16.75 -1.08 -6.42
CA TRP A 57 16.34 -1.18 -7.83
C TRP A 57 17.25 -2.14 -8.61
N LYS A 58 18.56 -2.12 -8.35
CA LYS A 58 19.51 -3.07 -8.95
C LYS A 58 19.25 -4.50 -8.48
N ALA A 59 18.98 -4.70 -7.19
CA ALA A 59 18.65 -6.00 -6.61
C ALA A 59 17.34 -6.56 -7.18
N THR A 60 16.31 -5.72 -7.30
CA THR A 60 15.02 -6.09 -7.89
C THR A 60 15.19 -6.47 -9.36
N ARG A 61 15.94 -5.68 -10.14
CA ARG A 61 16.21 -5.97 -11.55
C ARG A 61 16.97 -7.28 -11.76
N LEU A 62 17.91 -7.62 -10.87
CA LEU A 62 18.63 -8.90 -10.92
C LEU A 62 17.68 -10.07 -10.62
N ARG A 63 16.84 -9.94 -9.60
CA ARG A 63 15.82 -10.94 -9.26
C ARG A 63 14.81 -11.13 -10.39
N GLU A 64 14.37 -10.05 -11.02
CA GLU A 64 13.48 -10.09 -12.18
C GLU A 64 14.14 -10.73 -13.41
N LYS A 65 15.43 -10.48 -13.66
CA LYS A 65 16.16 -11.10 -14.76
C LYS A 65 16.30 -12.61 -14.57
N GLU A 66 16.54 -13.06 -13.34
CA GLU A 66 16.58 -14.48 -13.00
C GLU A 66 15.19 -15.12 -13.20
N LEU A 67 14.13 -14.48 -12.70
CA LEU A 67 12.73 -14.93 -12.90
C LEU A 67 12.30 -14.93 -14.37
N ALA A 68 12.76 -13.98 -15.19
CA ALA A 68 12.45 -13.90 -16.61
C ALA A 68 13.21 -14.95 -17.45
N SER A 69 14.36 -15.42 -16.96
CA SER A 69 15.12 -16.50 -17.61
C SER A 69 14.52 -17.90 -17.35
N VAL A 70 13.62 -18.01 -16.38
CA VAL A 70 12.88 -19.25 -16.11
C VAL A 70 11.93 -19.51 -17.27
N LYS A 71 12.27 -20.52 -18.08
CA LYS A 71 11.36 -21.05 -19.10
C LYS A 71 10.21 -21.75 -18.39
N ILE A 72 9.05 -21.11 -18.38
CA ILE A 72 7.80 -21.70 -17.90
C ILE A 72 7.06 -22.37 -19.07
N SER A 73 6.38 -23.48 -18.79
CA SER A 73 5.53 -24.15 -19.76
C SER A 73 4.13 -23.53 -19.72
N ALA A 74 3.59 -23.15 -20.89
CA ALA A 74 2.20 -22.67 -20.99
C ALA A 74 1.20 -23.75 -20.56
N ALA A 75 1.50 -25.03 -20.80
CA ALA A 75 0.66 -26.14 -20.37
C ALA A 75 0.56 -26.23 -18.84
N ASP A 76 1.64 -25.95 -18.11
CA ASP A 76 1.63 -25.99 -16.65
C ASP A 76 0.83 -24.82 -16.08
N VAL A 77 0.88 -23.64 -16.72
CA VAL A 77 0.04 -22.49 -16.36
C VAL A 77 -1.44 -22.83 -16.55
N ASP A 78 -1.79 -23.43 -17.69
CA ASP A 78 -3.18 -23.82 -18.00
C ASP A 78 -3.70 -24.90 -17.05
N ILE A 79 -2.89 -25.90 -16.70
CA ILE A 79 -3.27 -26.94 -15.73
C ILE A 79 -3.55 -26.32 -14.36
N ILE A 80 -2.66 -25.44 -13.87
CA ILE A 80 -2.82 -24.80 -12.56
C ILE A 80 -4.02 -23.85 -12.55
N ALA A 81 -4.20 -23.05 -13.60
CA ALA A 81 -5.31 -22.10 -13.70
C ALA A 81 -6.66 -22.82 -13.77
N ASN A 82 -6.75 -23.92 -14.54
CA ASN A 82 -7.99 -24.68 -14.67
C ASN A 82 -8.30 -25.52 -13.44
N GLU A 83 -7.32 -26.21 -12.85
CA GLU A 83 -7.58 -27.12 -11.72
C GLU A 83 -7.71 -26.43 -10.37
N LEU A 84 -7.09 -25.26 -10.18
CA LEU A 84 -7.20 -24.48 -8.94
C LEU A 84 -8.12 -23.27 -9.09
N GLU A 85 -8.76 -23.09 -10.25
CA GLU A 85 -9.61 -21.94 -10.59
C GLU A 85 -8.93 -20.59 -10.28
N LEU A 86 -7.64 -20.49 -10.60
CA LEU A 86 -6.82 -19.29 -10.37
C LEU A 86 -6.72 -18.42 -11.61
N ASP A 87 -6.53 -17.12 -11.41
CA ASP A 87 -6.18 -16.22 -12.50
C ASP A 87 -4.86 -16.68 -13.14
N PRO A 88 -4.78 -16.76 -14.48
CA PRO A 88 -3.60 -17.26 -15.18
C PRO A 88 -2.32 -16.46 -14.84
N LYS A 89 -2.43 -15.16 -14.50
CA LYS A 89 -1.30 -14.35 -14.07
C LYS A 89 -0.77 -14.78 -12.70
N VAL A 90 -1.65 -15.25 -11.81
CA VAL A 90 -1.27 -15.76 -10.49
C VAL A 90 -0.58 -17.12 -10.64
N ALA A 91 -1.12 -18.01 -11.48
CA ALA A 91 -0.49 -19.29 -11.81
C ALA A 91 0.91 -19.11 -12.43
N GLU A 92 1.04 -18.18 -13.37
CA GLU A 92 2.30 -17.83 -14.02
C GLU A 92 3.33 -17.29 -13.01
N ARG A 93 2.90 -16.43 -12.09
CA ARG A 93 3.76 -15.86 -11.04
C ARG A 93 4.30 -16.96 -10.13
N THR A 94 3.43 -17.84 -9.64
CA THR A 94 3.83 -18.95 -8.76
C THR A 94 4.78 -19.91 -9.49
N LEU A 95 4.55 -20.21 -10.77
CA LEU A 95 5.47 -21.03 -11.56
C LEU A 95 6.84 -20.36 -11.74
N ARG A 96 6.89 -19.04 -11.96
CA ARG A 96 8.16 -18.30 -12.04
C ARG A 96 8.90 -18.31 -10.71
N GLU A 97 8.20 -18.13 -9.59
CA GLU A 97 8.77 -18.21 -8.24
C GLU A 97 9.37 -19.60 -7.94
N HIS A 98 8.73 -20.66 -8.44
CA HIS A 98 9.17 -22.04 -8.30
C HIS A 98 10.05 -22.56 -9.46
N LYS A 99 10.67 -21.66 -10.24
CA LYS A 99 11.61 -22.01 -11.32
C LYS A 99 11.02 -22.95 -12.39
N GLY A 100 9.70 -22.91 -12.61
CA GLY A 100 8.99 -23.72 -13.59
C GLY A 100 8.66 -25.15 -13.12
N ASP A 101 8.81 -25.46 -11.83
CA ASP A 101 8.37 -26.74 -11.28
C ASP A 101 6.88 -26.71 -10.91
N ALA A 102 6.05 -27.32 -11.76
CA ALA A 102 4.60 -27.40 -11.56
C ALA A 102 4.21 -28.14 -10.26
N VAL A 103 4.95 -29.18 -9.87
CA VAL A 103 4.64 -29.97 -8.68
C VAL A 103 4.95 -29.16 -7.41
N ALA A 104 6.08 -28.45 -7.40
CA ALA A 104 6.44 -27.58 -6.29
C ALA A 104 5.45 -26.40 -6.16
N ALA A 105 5.05 -25.79 -7.27
CA ALA A 105 4.07 -24.71 -7.30
C ALA A 105 2.69 -25.16 -6.79
N ILE A 106 2.17 -26.30 -7.28
CA ILE A 106 0.89 -26.85 -6.83
C ILE A 106 0.93 -27.20 -5.34
N ARG A 107 2.02 -27.81 -4.86
CA ARG A 107 2.20 -28.10 -3.42
C ARG A 107 2.24 -26.84 -2.56
N HIS A 108 2.78 -25.74 -3.08
CA HIS A 108 2.79 -24.47 -2.37
C HIS A 108 1.38 -23.86 -2.27
N LEU A 109 0.59 -23.95 -3.34
CA LEU A 109 -0.78 -23.43 -3.39
C LEU A 109 -1.77 -24.24 -2.53
N LEU A 110 -1.49 -25.52 -2.28
CA LEU A 110 -2.32 -26.41 -1.48
C LEU A 110 -1.91 -26.50 0.00
N ARG A 111 -0.92 -25.71 0.44
CA ARG A 111 -0.42 -25.72 1.82
C ARG A 111 -1.14 -24.74 2.73
#